data_AF-A0A396GX94-F1
#
_entry.id   AF-A0A396GX94-F1
#
_cell.length_a   1.000
_cell.length_b   1.000
_cell.length_c   1.000
_cell.angle_alpha   90.00
_cell.angle_beta   90.00
_cell.angle_gamma   90.00
#
_symmetry.space_group_name_H-M   'P 1'
#
loop_
_entity.id
_entity.type
_entity.pdbx_description
1 polymer ?
#
loop_
_entity_poly.entity_id
_entity_poly.type
_entity_poly.pdbx_seq_one_letter_code
_entity_poly.pdbx_strand_id
1 'polypeptide(L)' 'MLKHKGTYEIISPEDIGLERSIEASIVLGKLSGRQALRKRLEEHGYKLKDDELETLFWKFKALAGTKKSNQCRPQDIDVK' A
#
# COMPACT_ATOMS: atom_id res chain seq x y z
N MET A 1 -4.49 4.80 -4.58
CA MET A 1 -4.95 4.71 -5.99
C MET A 1 -3.77 4.78 -6.97
N LEU A 2 -3.70 3.85 -7.92
CA LEU A 2 -2.78 3.88 -9.08
C LEU A 2 -3.05 5.11 -9.96
N LYS A 3 -2.10 5.48 -10.84
CA LYS A 3 -2.23 6.67 -11.71
C LYS A 3 -3.47 6.62 -12.61
N HIS A 4 -3.81 5.43 -13.13
CA HIS A 4 -5.02 5.22 -13.94
C HIS A 4 -5.73 3.94 -13.50
N LYS A 5 -7.04 4.02 -13.24
CA LYS A 5 -7.87 2.88 -12.81
C LYS A 5 -8.17 1.90 -13.94
N GLY A 6 -8.41 2.43 -15.15
CA GLY A 6 -8.73 1.66 -16.35
C GLY A 6 -7.63 0.70 -16.82
N THR A 7 -6.43 0.74 -16.22
CA THR A 7 -5.37 -0.23 -16.48
C THR A 7 -5.68 -1.61 -15.90
N TYR A 8 -6.46 -1.68 -14.82
CA TYR A 8 -6.80 -2.94 -14.13
C TYR A 8 -8.30 -3.12 -13.88
N GLU A 9 -9.10 -2.08 -14.08
CA GLU A 9 -10.56 -2.11 -13.93
C GLU A 9 -11.21 -1.88 -15.31
N ILE A 10 -11.96 -2.87 -15.80
CA ILE A 10 -12.68 -2.77 -17.09
C ILE A 10 -14.08 -2.13 -16.90
N ILE A 11 -14.65 -2.22 -15.70
CA ILE A 11 -15.97 -1.67 -15.33
C ILE A 11 -15.86 -0.92 -14.00
N SER A 12 -16.66 0.15 -13.80
CA SER A 12 -16.67 0.84 -12.51
C SER A 12 -17.54 0.06 -11.52
N PRO A 13 -17.13 -0.08 -10.24
CA PRO A 13 -17.94 -0.74 -9.22
C PRO A 13 -19.31 -0.05 -9.01
N GLU A 14 -19.35 1.27 -9.20
CA GLU A 14 -20.58 2.07 -9.14
C GLU A 14 -21.63 1.61 -10.17
N ASP A 15 -21.20 1.13 -11.34
CA ASP A 15 -22.08 0.69 -12.44
C ASP A 15 -22.87 -0.58 -12.07
N ILE A 16 -22.39 -1.35 -11.09
CA ILE A 16 -23.03 -2.56 -10.57
C ILE A 16 -23.59 -2.37 -9.15
N GLY A 17 -23.71 -1.12 -8.70
CA GLY A 17 -24.26 -0.78 -7.38
C GLY A 17 -23.32 -1.07 -6.20
N LEU A 18 -22.02 -1.26 -6.45
CA LEU A 18 -21.02 -1.37 -5.39
C LEU A 18 -20.48 0.02 -5.05
N GLU A 19 -20.67 0.45 -3.79
CA GLU A 19 -19.98 1.63 -3.30
C GLU A 19 -18.48 1.35 -3.19
N ARG A 20 -17.68 2.32 -3.65
CA ARG A 20 -16.24 2.30 -3.38
C ARG A 20 -16.05 2.48 -1.89
N SER A 21 -15.85 1.39 -1.17
CA SER A 21 -15.35 1.47 0.19
C SER A 21 -14.02 2.23 0.18
N ILE A 22 -13.82 3.09 1.19
CA ILE A 22 -12.53 3.76 1.48
C ILE A 22 -11.39 2.72 1.58
N GLU A 23 -11.76 1.46 1.82
CA GLU A 23 -10.92 0.26 1.85
C GLU A 23 -10.43 -0.25 0.48
N ALA A 24 -10.85 0.33 -0.66
CA ALA A 24 -10.15 0.17 -1.96
C ALA A 24 -8.73 0.79 -1.96
N SER A 25 -8.20 1.06 -0.77
CA SER A 25 -6.81 1.32 -0.48
C SER A 25 -5.93 0.18 -0.97
N ILE A 26 -4.77 0.53 -1.54
CA ILE A 26 -3.79 -0.45 -1.97
C ILE A 26 -3.32 -1.21 -0.73
N VAL A 27 -3.63 -2.51 -0.68
CA VAL A 27 -3.12 -3.39 0.36
C VAL A 27 -1.62 -3.54 0.16
N LEU A 28 -0.85 -3.19 1.19
CA LEU A 28 0.58 -3.39 1.20
C LEU A 28 0.88 -4.85 1.59
N GLY A 29 1.63 -5.54 0.73
CA GLY A 29 2.11 -6.90 0.93
C GLY A 29 3.47 -7.13 0.27
N LYS A 30 3.91 -8.39 0.21
CA LYS A 30 5.23 -8.77 -0.32
C LYS A 30 5.49 -8.28 -1.74
N LEU A 31 4.46 -8.15 -2.58
CA LEU A 31 4.58 -7.73 -3.98
C LEU A 31 4.47 -6.20 -4.16
N SER A 32 4.17 -5.46 -3.10
CA SER A 32 4.06 -4.01 -3.17
C SER A 32 5.43 -3.37 -3.43
N GLY A 33 5.48 -2.42 -4.35
CA GLY A 33 6.69 -1.68 -4.71
C GLY A 33 6.94 -0.45 -3.83
N ARG A 34 8.13 0.16 -3.96
CA ARG A 34 8.56 1.34 -3.19
C ARG A 34 7.58 2.52 -3.30
N GLN A 35 7.03 2.77 -4.49
CA GLN A 35 6.09 3.87 -4.70
C GLN A 35 4.77 3.69 -3.92
N ALA A 36 4.30 2.45 -3.80
CA ALA A 36 3.10 2.14 -3.02
C ALA A 36 3.34 2.39 -1.52
N LEU A 37 4.52 1.99 -1.02
CA LEU A 37 4.92 2.23 0.37
C LEU A 37 5.06 3.74 0.67
N ARG A 38 5.73 4.50 -0.21
CA ARG A 38 5.88 5.95 -0.08
C ARG A 38 4.54 6.66 0.00
N LYS A 39 3.63 6.38 -0.94
CA LYS A 39 2.30 6.99 -0.98
C LYS A 39 1.52 6.72 0.29
N ARG A 40 1.61 5.49 0.83
CA ARG A 40 0.96 5.13 2.09
C ARG A 40 1.51 5.88 3.29
N LEU A 41 2.83 6.09 3.34
CA LEU A 41 3.49 6.85 4.40
C LEU A 41 3.13 8.34 4.33
N GLU A 42 3.06 8.90 3.11
CA GLU A 42 2.60 10.27 2.88
C GLU A 42 1.12 10.46 3.29
N GLU A 43 0.23 9.50 3.01
CA GLU A 43 -1.17 9.50 3.48
C GLU A 43 -1.28 9.53 5.01
N HIS A 44 -0.30 8.99 5.72
CA HIS A 44 -0.20 9.02 7.19
C HIS A 44 0.59 10.22 7.73
N GLY A 45 1.05 11.13 6.88
CA GLY A 45 1.75 12.36 7.27
C GLY A 45 3.27 12.22 7.41
N TYR A 46 3.84 11.07 7.07
CA TYR A 46 5.30 10.85 7.11
C TYR A 46 5.95 11.31 5.81
N LYS A 47 6.92 12.23 5.91
CA LYS A 47 7.79 12.64 4.80
C LYS A 47 9.19 12.08 5.01
N LEU A 48 9.47 10.95 4.38
CA LEU A 48 10.76 10.28 4.46
C LEU A 48 11.66 10.69 3.30
N LYS A 49 12.97 10.73 3.53
CA LYS A 49 13.96 10.81 2.44
C LYS A 49 14.09 9.47 1.74
N ASP A 50 14.64 9.47 0.53
CA ASP A 50 14.76 8.23 -0.28
C ASP A 50 15.63 7.16 0.42
N ASP A 51 16.68 7.56 1.14
CA ASP A 51 17.53 6.64 1.91
C ASP A 51 16.78 5.94 3.07
N GLU A 52 15.92 6.69 3.76
CA GLU A 52 15.10 6.18 4.86
C GLU A 52 14.00 5.26 4.30
N LEU A 53 13.42 5.64 3.17
CA LEU A 53 12.42 4.83 2.46
C LEU A 53 13.01 3.50 2.01
N GLU A 54 14.26 3.47 1.52
CA GLU A 54 14.93 2.24 1.12
C GLU A 54 15.15 1.30 2.30
N THR A 55 15.65 1.83 3.41
CA THR A 55 15.83 1.05 4.65
C THR A 55 14.51 0.49 5.15
N LEU A 56 13.46 1.32 5.16
CA LEU A 56 12.12 0.91 5.57
C LEU A 56 11.51 -0.12 4.61
N PHE A 57 11.78 -0.01 3.31
CA PHE A 57 11.31 -0.95 2.30
C PHE A 57 11.85 -2.35 2.52
N TRP A 58 13.13 -2.49 2.88
CA TRP A 58 13.72 -3.79 3.18
C TRP A 58 13.14 -4.41 4.47
N LYS A 59 12.97 -3.59 5.52
CA LYS A 59 12.28 -4.01 6.75
C LYS A 59 10.85 -4.46 6.47
N PHE A 60 10.12 -3.69 5.66
CA PHE A 60 8.77 -4.00 5.21
C PHE A 60 8.72 -5.33 4.44
N LYS A 61 9.64 -5.59 3.51
CA LYS A 61 9.72 -6.85 2.76
C LYS A 61 10.00 -8.05 3.65
N ALA A 62 10.86 -7.89 4.66
CA ALA A 62 11.13 -8.93 5.64
C ALA A 62 9.88 -9.23 6.49
N LEU A 63 9.19 -8.21 7.00
CA LEU A 63 7.96 -8.37 7.77
C LEU A 63 6.82 -8.99 6.94
N ALA A 64 6.63 -8.51 5.71
CA ALA A 64 5.61 -9.03 4.78
C ALA A 64 5.90 -10.47 4.32
N GLY A 65 7.15 -10.91 4.35
CA GLY A 65 7.53 -12.29 4.04
C GLY A 65 7.33 -13.26 5.21
N THR A 66 7.24 -12.76 6.45
CA THR A 66 7.16 -13.58 7.66
C THR A 66 5.72 -13.86 8.09
N LYS A 67 4.76 -13.02 7.70
CA LYS A 67 3.32 -13.23 8.00
C LYS A 67 2.69 -14.21 7.01
N LYS A 68 2.04 -15.27 7.52
CA LYS A 68 1.26 -16.26 6.73
C LYS A 68 0.06 -15.64 5.98
N SER A 69 -0.43 -14.49 6.44
CA SER A 69 -1.38 -13.66 5.72
C SER A 69 -0.59 -12.55 5.00
N ASN A 70 -0.66 -12.51 3.66
CA ASN A 70 0.05 -11.53 2.81
C ASN A 70 -0.47 -10.08 2.96
N GLN A 71 -1.06 -9.73 4.11
CA GLN A 71 -1.63 -8.43 4.45
C GLN A 71 -0.79 -7.80 5.57
N CYS A 72 0.00 -6.78 5.24
CA CYS A 72 0.54 -5.87 6.25
C CYS A 72 -0.52 -4.82 6.56
N ARG A 73 -0.99 -4.80 7.81
CA ARG A 73 -1.93 -3.78 8.26
C ARG A 73 -1.17 -2.48 8.52
N PRO A 74 -1.84 -1.31 8.47
CA PRO A 74 -1.18 -0.01 8.66
C PRO A 74 -0.43 0.10 9.99
N GLN A 75 -0.90 -0.62 11.02
CA GLN A 75 -0.34 -0.67 12.37
C GLN A 75 0.98 -1.46 12.45
N ASP A 76 1.34 -2.23 11.42
CA ASP A 76 2.54 -3.07 11.43
C ASP A 76 3.81 -2.32 10.98
N ILE A 77 3.66 -1.12 10.43
CA ILE A 77 4.77 -0.27 9.99
C ILE A 77 5.05 0.73 11.13
N ASP A 78 5.72 0.24 12.18
CA ASP A 78 6.15 1.08 13.30
C ASP A 78 7.36 1.91 12.86
N VAL A 79 7.11 3.19 12.53
CA VAL A 79 8.15 4.20 12.26
C VAL A 79 8.44 4.90 13.59
N LYS A 80 9.24 4.26 14.44
CA LYS A 80 9.86 4.91 15.60
C LYS A 80 11.21 5.49 15.23
#